data_AF-A0A6N9EZ78-F1
#
_entry.id   AF-A0A6N9EZ78-F1
#
_cell.length_a   1.000
_cell.length_b   1.000
_cell.length_c   1.000
_cell.angle_alpha   90.00
_cell.angle_beta   90.00
_cell.angle_gamma   90.00
#
_symmetry.space_group_name_H-M   'P 1'
#
loop_
_entity.id
_entity.type
_entity.pdbx_description
1 polymer ?
#
loop_
_entity_poly.entity_id
_entity_poly.type
_entity_poly.pdbx_seq_one_letter_code
_entity_poly.pdbx_strand_id
1 'polypeptide(L)'
;MEGTTVLDLSSVGPAARATRLLSDYGARVVKVGPVPGRAGVATVPPAYAYSGHRGMRRVLLDLKADGGRDAFLDLARGSDVVVESFRPGVVERLGISYEAVRAVNERIVYCSTSGYGQSGPRRDWAGHDLNYLATSGYLHCSGRDADGVPALPGATVADIAAGGMHAALAIIAALLRRERTGHGEQLDVSVADGALGMMALYADEHLATGVDPGPGHYILTGRYACYGVYACADGEYLSVAAIEPAFWANLCRALDLEEYVDTQTDDSLQDEIREALAARFATAGRDEWVRRLGPADCCVAPVNSVAEAVQDEQYRFRNAVVKADHPTEGVMEQVGPVWAGADEPEDRWSLPDLAATDTADLLAEAGYDHDRLSDLASAGVIA
;
A
#
# COMPACT_ATOMS: atom_id res chain seq x y z
N MET A 1 13.87 -11.61 -3.25
CA MET A 1 13.90 -11.03 -4.61
C MET A 1 15.32 -10.66 -5.04
N GLU A 2 16.36 -11.14 -4.34
CA GLU A 2 17.75 -10.96 -4.75
C GLU A 2 17.98 -11.46 -6.19
N GLY A 3 18.81 -10.74 -6.93
CA GLY A 3 19.05 -11.02 -8.35
C GLY A 3 17.93 -10.55 -9.29
N THR A 4 16.83 -9.99 -8.78
CA THR A 4 15.78 -9.39 -9.62
C THR A 4 16.03 -7.89 -9.82
N THR A 5 16.06 -7.40 -11.05
CA THR A 5 16.10 -5.96 -11.36
C THR A 5 14.73 -5.45 -11.82
N VAL A 6 14.28 -4.34 -11.23
CA VAL A 6 12.98 -3.71 -11.51
C VAL A 6 13.21 -2.28 -12.01
N LEU A 7 12.68 -1.94 -13.18
CA LEU A 7 12.56 -0.55 -13.64
C LEU A 7 11.22 0.02 -13.20
N ASP A 8 11.23 1.13 -12.46
CA ASP A 8 10.03 1.77 -11.92
C ASP A 8 9.86 3.17 -12.51
N LEU A 9 8.87 3.34 -13.38
CA LEU A 9 8.50 4.62 -13.99
C LEU A 9 7.43 5.39 -13.19
N SER A 10 7.02 4.89 -12.03
CA SER A 10 6.00 5.52 -11.20
C SER A 10 6.57 6.60 -10.28
N SER A 11 5.81 7.68 -10.11
CA SER A 11 6.14 8.77 -9.18
C SER A 11 5.52 8.56 -7.80
N VAL A 12 4.25 8.17 -7.75
CA VAL A 12 3.43 8.06 -6.54
C VAL A 12 2.40 6.94 -6.68
N GLY A 13 1.63 6.72 -5.62
CA GLY A 13 0.44 5.86 -5.64
C GLY A 13 0.76 4.36 -5.60
N PRO A 14 -0.09 3.52 -6.22
CA PRO A 14 0.00 2.07 -6.12
C PRO A 14 1.32 1.47 -6.61
N ALA A 15 1.80 1.83 -7.80
CA ALA A 15 3.06 1.29 -8.33
C ALA A 15 4.25 1.64 -7.46
N ALA A 16 4.33 2.88 -6.96
CA ALA A 16 5.43 3.30 -6.09
C ALA A 16 5.45 2.51 -4.77
N ARG A 17 4.28 2.09 -4.27
CA ARG A 17 4.18 1.18 -3.11
C ARG A 17 4.58 -0.24 -3.47
N ALA A 18 4.17 -0.73 -4.64
CA ALA A 18 4.51 -2.07 -5.12
C ALA A 18 6.03 -2.24 -5.26
N THR A 19 6.69 -1.33 -5.99
CA THR A 19 8.15 -1.37 -6.21
C THR A 19 8.90 -1.17 -4.91
N ARG A 20 8.34 -0.39 -3.98
CA ARG A 20 8.88 -0.24 -2.62
C ARG A 20 8.86 -1.55 -1.83
N LEU A 21 7.77 -2.31 -1.88
CA LEU A 21 7.70 -3.65 -1.29
C LEU A 21 8.71 -4.60 -1.96
N LEU A 22 8.82 -4.59 -3.28
CA LEU A 22 9.79 -5.44 -3.98
C LEU A 22 11.24 -5.11 -3.58
N SER A 23 11.57 -3.82 -3.42
CA SER A 23 12.87 -3.36 -2.92
C SER A 23 13.13 -3.85 -1.51
N ASP A 24 12.13 -3.78 -0.61
CA ASP A 24 12.23 -4.35 0.73
C ASP A 24 12.63 -5.82 0.67
N TYR A 25 11.98 -6.61 -0.19
CA TYR A 25 12.29 -8.03 -0.37
C TYR A 25 13.59 -8.31 -1.15
N GLY A 26 14.45 -7.30 -1.36
CA GLY A 26 15.79 -7.43 -1.95
C GLY A 26 15.86 -7.26 -3.47
N ALA A 27 14.80 -6.78 -4.12
CA ALA A 27 14.89 -6.46 -5.55
C ALA A 27 15.75 -5.21 -5.77
N ARG A 28 16.55 -5.21 -6.83
CA ARG A 28 17.27 -4.02 -7.28
C ARG A 28 16.31 -3.12 -8.05
N VAL A 29 15.80 -2.09 -7.39
CA VAL A 29 14.84 -1.16 -8.00
C VAL A 29 15.54 0.08 -8.54
N VAL A 30 15.35 0.36 -9.82
CA VAL A 30 15.83 1.53 -10.53
C VAL A 30 14.64 2.41 -10.90
N LYS A 31 14.54 3.56 -10.24
CA LYS A 31 13.49 4.54 -10.50
C LYS A 31 13.85 5.37 -11.72
N VAL A 32 13.04 5.32 -12.76
CA VAL A 32 13.20 6.08 -14.00
C VAL A 32 12.43 7.39 -13.87
N GLY A 33 13.16 8.48 -13.65
CA GLY A 33 12.61 9.82 -13.56
C GLY A 33 12.79 10.61 -14.85
N PRO A 34 12.06 11.72 -15.02
CA PRO A 34 12.33 12.64 -16.11
C PRO A 34 13.58 13.49 -15.86
N VAL A 35 14.23 13.93 -16.93
CA VAL A 35 15.24 15.01 -16.86
C VAL A 35 14.59 16.29 -16.32
N PRO A 36 15.21 16.99 -15.36
CA PRO A 36 14.68 18.23 -14.81
C PRO A 36 14.35 19.28 -15.90
N GLY A 37 13.19 19.92 -15.78
CA GLY A 37 12.78 21.02 -16.67
C GLY A 37 12.28 20.62 -18.07
N ARG A 38 12.31 19.34 -18.47
CA ARG A 38 11.81 18.88 -19.79
C ARG A 38 10.49 18.10 -19.76
N ALA A 39 10.14 17.48 -18.64
CA ALA A 39 8.86 16.79 -18.49
C ALA A 39 7.80 17.66 -17.79
N GLY A 40 6.53 17.35 -18.05
CA GLY A 40 5.44 17.85 -17.20
C GLY A 40 5.69 17.41 -15.75
N VAL A 41 5.29 18.26 -14.80
CA VAL A 41 5.65 18.16 -13.38
C VAL A 41 5.35 16.75 -12.84
N ALA A 42 6.36 15.88 -12.80
CA ALA A 42 6.28 14.64 -12.04
C ALA A 42 6.20 15.05 -10.57
N THR A 43 5.20 14.53 -9.86
CA THR A 43 5.10 14.73 -8.42
C THR A 43 6.37 14.19 -7.77
N VAL A 44 7.15 15.07 -7.13
CA VAL A 44 8.28 14.66 -6.30
C VAL A 44 7.74 14.46 -4.90
N PRO A 45 7.61 13.21 -4.42
CA PRO A 45 7.13 12.96 -3.08
C PRO A 45 8.15 13.48 -2.04
N PRO A 46 7.72 13.86 -0.84
CA PRO A 46 8.63 14.27 0.22
C PRO A 46 9.53 13.10 0.64
N ALA A 47 10.72 13.40 1.19
CA ALA A 47 11.74 12.39 1.51
C ALA A 47 11.30 11.32 2.54
N TYR A 48 10.20 11.52 3.27
CA TYR A 48 9.63 10.51 4.18
C TYR A 48 8.59 9.60 3.51
N ALA A 49 8.08 9.96 2.34
CA ALA A 49 7.07 9.16 1.65
C ALA A 49 7.72 7.91 1.04
N TYR A 50 6.93 6.83 0.94
CA TYR A 50 7.40 5.54 0.42
C TYR A 50 8.70 5.07 1.07
N SER A 51 8.84 5.33 2.39
CA SER A 51 10.02 5.05 3.20
C SER A 51 11.33 5.58 2.60
N GLY A 52 11.26 6.83 2.12
CA GLY A 52 12.38 7.59 1.57
C GLY A 52 13.08 6.92 0.40
N HIS A 53 12.38 6.05 -0.34
CA HIS A 53 12.97 5.31 -1.46
C HIS A 53 14.21 4.48 -1.07
N ARG A 54 14.31 4.04 0.20
CA ARG A 54 15.42 3.18 0.65
C ARG A 54 15.60 1.97 -0.28
N GLY A 55 16.86 1.63 -0.55
CA GLY A 55 17.24 0.53 -1.43
C GLY A 55 17.06 0.78 -2.93
N MET A 56 16.68 2.00 -3.35
CA MET A 56 16.45 2.34 -4.75
C MET A 56 17.57 3.21 -5.32
N ARG A 57 17.87 3.01 -6.60
CA ARG A 57 18.72 3.87 -7.45
C ARG A 57 17.87 4.66 -8.43
N ARG A 58 18.43 5.70 -9.04
CA ARG A 58 17.68 6.58 -9.96
C ARG A 58 18.40 6.80 -11.27
N VAL A 59 17.64 6.80 -12.36
CA VAL A 59 18.10 7.22 -13.69
C VAL A 59 17.15 8.29 -14.20
N LEU A 60 17.69 9.36 -14.78
CA LEU A 60 16.89 10.48 -15.30
C LEU A 60 16.98 10.51 -16.83
N LEU A 61 15.85 10.27 -17.50
CA LEU A 61 15.76 10.12 -18.95
C LEU A 61 14.67 11.02 -19.55
N ASP A 62 14.95 11.64 -20.70
CA ASP A 62 13.93 12.25 -21.56
C ASP A 62 13.37 11.19 -22.50
N LEU A 63 12.33 10.48 -22.07
CA LEU A 63 11.69 9.40 -22.83
C LEU A 63 11.01 9.88 -24.13
N LYS A 64 10.88 11.20 -24.35
CA LYS A 64 10.38 11.74 -25.63
C LYS A 64 11.47 11.87 -26.69
N ALA A 65 12.74 11.91 -26.28
CA ALA A 65 13.87 11.92 -27.18
C ALA A 65 14.24 10.47 -27.56
N ASP A 66 14.60 10.24 -28.82
CA ASP A 66 14.98 8.91 -29.30
C ASP A 66 16.10 8.30 -28.45
N GLY A 67 17.14 9.08 -28.12
CA GLY A 67 18.23 8.60 -27.27
C GLY A 67 17.82 8.22 -25.84
N GLY A 68 16.78 8.86 -25.29
CA GLY A 68 16.27 8.55 -23.95
C GLY A 68 15.37 7.32 -23.95
N ARG A 69 14.54 7.17 -24.99
CA ARG A 69 13.78 5.93 -25.25
C ARG A 69 14.72 4.74 -25.46
N ASP A 70 15.76 4.90 -26.28
CA ASP A 70 16.72 3.83 -26.56
C ASP A 70 17.48 3.43 -25.29
N ALA A 71 17.89 4.41 -24.47
CA ALA A 71 18.50 4.15 -23.16
C ALA A 71 17.58 3.37 -22.21
N PHE A 72 16.28 3.69 -22.18
CA PHE A 72 15.32 2.91 -21.42
C PHE A 72 15.20 1.47 -21.92
N LEU A 73 15.11 1.26 -23.24
CA LEU A 73 15.02 -0.08 -23.82
C LEU A 73 16.30 -0.90 -23.57
N ASP A 74 17.45 -0.26 -23.60
CA ASP A 74 18.74 -0.89 -23.27
C ASP A 74 18.81 -1.31 -21.80
N LEU A 75 18.30 -0.50 -20.86
CA LEU A 75 18.15 -0.89 -19.45
C LEU A 75 17.13 -2.03 -19.28
N ALA A 76 16.02 -2.00 -20.02
CA ALA A 76 14.97 -3.00 -19.94
C ALA A 76 15.43 -4.37 -20.47
N ARG A 77 16.42 -4.39 -21.39
CA ARG A 77 17.08 -5.61 -21.87
C ARG A 77 17.72 -6.42 -20.74
N GLY A 78 18.26 -5.75 -19.72
CA GLY A 78 18.91 -6.36 -18.55
C GLY A 78 18.03 -6.48 -17.31
N SER A 79 16.73 -6.16 -17.42
CA SER A 79 15.80 -6.12 -16.28
C SER A 79 14.84 -7.30 -16.26
N ASP A 80 14.28 -7.60 -15.10
CA ASP A 80 13.28 -8.67 -14.91
C ASP A 80 11.86 -8.14 -14.95
N VAL A 81 11.67 -6.91 -14.44
CA VAL A 81 10.36 -6.28 -14.30
C VAL A 81 10.42 -4.83 -14.77
N VAL A 82 9.38 -4.39 -15.48
CA VAL A 82 9.07 -2.97 -15.70
C VAL A 82 7.75 -2.68 -15.02
N VAL A 83 7.68 -1.60 -14.24
CA VAL A 83 6.46 -1.12 -13.59
C VAL A 83 6.21 0.31 -14.03
N GLU A 84 5.00 0.59 -14.48
CA GLU A 84 4.57 1.94 -14.86
C GLU A 84 3.15 2.25 -14.36
N SER A 85 2.84 3.55 -14.30
CA SER A 85 1.55 4.04 -13.78
C SER A 85 0.97 5.17 -14.64
N PHE A 86 1.25 5.15 -15.94
CA PHE A 86 0.74 6.15 -16.86
C PHE A 86 -0.72 5.86 -17.24
N ARG A 87 -1.38 6.88 -17.79
CA ARG A 87 -2.70 6.70 -18.41
C ARG A 87 -2.59 5.75 -19.62
N PRO A 88 -3.66 5.00 -19.94
CA PRO A 88 -3.68 4.19 -21.15
C PRO A 88 -3.29 4.99 -22.40
N GLY A 89 -2.50 4.37 -23.29
CA GLY A 89 -2.02 5.02 -24.51
C GLY A 89 -0.75 5.86 -24.35
N VAL A 90 -0.24 6.09 -23.14
CA VAL A 90 0.97 6.90 -22.93
C VAL A 90 2.22 6.13 -23.32
N VAL A 91 2.34 4.86 -22.92
CA VAL A 91 3.54 4.04 -23.16
C VAL A 91 3.74 3.75 -24.64
N GLU A 92 2.67 3.63 -25.42
CA GLU A 92 2.70 3.49 -26.88
C GLU A 92 3.25 4.74 -27.55
N ARG A 93 2.81 5.93 -27.11
CA ARG A 93 3.33 7.21 -27.65
C ARG A 93 4.80 7.44 -27.29
N LEU A 94 5.24 6.94 -26.15
CA LEU A 94 6.63 6.99 -25.71
C LEU A 94 7.49 5.90 -26.36
N GLY A 95 6.89 4.91 -27.03
CA GLY A 95 7.60 3.79 -27.65
C GLY A 95 8.21 2.82 -26.63
N ILE A 96 7.61 2.70 -25.45
CA ILE A 96 8.06 1.87 -24.33
C ILE A 96 6.98 0.90 -23.84
N SER A 97 6.02 0.56 -24.71
CA SER A 97 4.96 -0.41 -24.41
C SER A 97 5.54 -1.80 -24.14
N TYR A 98 4.69 -2.71 -23.64
CA TYR A 98 5.07 -4.10 -23.44
C TYR A 98 5.65 -4.73 -24.70
N GLU A 99 5.06 -4.49 -25.87
CA GLU A 99 5.55 -5.03 -27.15
C GLU A 99 6.96 -4.52 -27.48
N ALA A 100 7.22 -3.22 -27.26
CA ALA A 100 8.52 -2.62 -27.50
C ALA A 100 9.59 -3.20 -26.56
N VAL A 101 9.27 -3.36 -25.27
CA VAL A 101 10.19 -3.95 -24.29
C VAL A 101 10.38 -5.45 -24.53
N ARG A 102 9.30 -6.18 -24.84
CA ARG A 102 9.36 -7.62 -25.15
C ARG A 102 10.25 -7.90 -26.37
N ALA A 103 10.26 -7.02 -27.36
CA ALA A 103 11.11 -7.15 -28.55
C ALA A 103 12.62 -7.13 -28.22
N VAL A 104 13.02 -6.52 -27.11
CA VAL A 104 14.41 -6.55 -26.61
C VAL A 104 14.61 -7.54 -25.45
N ASN A 105 13.54 -7.99 -24.80
CA ASN A 105 13.57 -8.91 -23.67
C ASN A 105 12.29 -9.76 -23.56
N GLU A 106 12.30 -10.98 -24.11
CA GLU A 106 11.14 -11.89 -24.07
C GLU A 106 10.78 -12.42 -22.67
N ARG A 107 11.68 -12.23 -21.70
CA ARG A 107 11.52 -12.67 -20.30
C ARG A 107 10.91 -11.60 -19.39
N ILE A 108 10.66 -10.40 -19.91
CA ILE A 108 10.20 -9.27 -19.10
C ILE A 108 8.80 -9.49 -18.52
N VAL A 109 8.62 -9.24 -17.22
CA VAL A 109 7.31 -9.01 -16.62
C VAL A 109 7.02 -7.51 -16.68
N TYR A 110 5.97 -7.11 -17.41
CA TYR A 110 5.62 -5.71 -17.58
C TYR A 110 4.31 -5.42 -16.86
N CYS A 111 4.35 -4.61 -15.81
CA CYS A 111 3.21 -4.29 -14.98
C CYS A 111 2.74 -2.85 -15.20
N SER A 112 1.57 -2.72 -15.82
CA SER A 112 0.83 -1.48 -15.91
C SER A 112 -0.10 -1.35 -14.72
N THR A 113 0.06 -0.32 -13.90
CA THR A 113 -0.86 -0.01 -12.80
C THR A 113 -1.72 1.19 -13.17
N SER A 114 -3.04 1.03 -13.18
CA SER A 114 -3.95 2.13 -13.50
C SER A 114 -5.21 2.10 -12.63
N GLY A 115 -5.94 3.22 -12.61
CA GLY A 115 -7.10 3.34 -11.75
C GLY A 115 -8.22 2.35 -12.06
N TYR A 116 -8.52 2.17 -13.35
CA TYR A 116 -9.67 1.39 -13.83
C TYR A 116 -9.29 0.37 -14.92
N GLY A 117 -8.01 -0.03 -14.99
CA GLY A 117 -7.48 -0.92 -16.02
C GLY A 117 -7.06 -0.23 -17.32
N GLN A 118 -6.30 -0.93 -18.15
CA GLN A 118 -5.87 -0.45 -19.49
C GLN A 118 -7.00 -0.54 -20.53
N SER A 119 -8.09 -1.22 -20.19
CA SER A 119 -9.24 -1.45 -21.08
C SER A 119 -10.58 -1.20 -20.37
N GLY A 120 -11.68 -1.26 -21.12
CA GLY A 120 -13.03 -1.07 -20.58
C GLY A 120 -13.52 0.39 -20.57
N PRO A 121 -14.77 0.61 -20.12
CA PRO A 121 -15.48 1.88 -20.29
C PRO A 121 -14.93 3.02 -19.44
N ARG A 122 -14.20 2.72 -18.37
CA ARG A 122 -13.63 3.70 -17.44
C ARG A 122 -12.11 3.85 -17.56
N ARG A 123 -11.45 3.20 -18.53
CA ARG A 123 -9.98 3.23 -18.67
C ARG A 123 -9.40 4.65 -18.73
N ASP A 124 -10.15 5.60 -19.29
CA ASP A 124 -9.72 6.99 -19.47
C ASP A 124 -10.09 7.90 -18.28
N TRP A 125 -10.80 7.37 -17.28
CA TRP A 125 -11.19 8.13 -16.09
C TRP A 125 -9.98 8.43 -15.21
N ALA A 126 -9.92 9.66 -14.71
CA ALA A 126 -9.01 10.01 -13.63
C ALA A 126 -9.56 9.46 -12.30
N GLY A 127 -8.68 9.11 -11.38
CA GLY A 127 -9.06 8.74 -10.03
C GLY A 127 -7.89 8.85 -9.08
N HIS A 128 -8.23 8.94 -7.81
CA HIS A 128 -7.33 8.71 -6.69
C HIS A 128 -7.98 7.69 -5.76
N ASP A 129 -7.24 7.28 -4.73
CA ASP A 129 -7.66 6.33 -3.69
C ASP A 129 -9.17 6.32 -3.39
N LEU A 130 -9.72 7.48 -3.02
CA LEU A 130 -11.12 7.63 -2.64
C LEU A 130 -12.11 7.28 -3.76
N ASN A 131 -11.79 7.57 -5.03
CA ASN A 131 -12.66 7.25 -6.16
C ASN A 131 -12.74 5.74 -6.41
N TYR A 132 -11.65 5.01 -6.19
CA TYR A 132 -11.62 3.55 -6.34
C TYR A 132 -12.43 2.87 -5.21
N LEU A 133 -12.34 3.40 -3.98
CA LEU A 133 -13.20 2.98 -2.87
C LEU A 133 -14.67 3.34 -3.11
N ALA A 134 -14.96 4.49 -3.73
CA ALA A 134 -16.33 4.88 -4.05
C ALA A 134 -16.97 3.94 -5.08
N THR A 135 -16.23 3.58 -6.13
CA THR A 135 -16.75 2.77 -7.24
C THR A 135 -16.86 1.27 -6.93
N SER A 136 -16.22 0.80 -5.86
CA SER A 136 -16.26 -0.60 -5.40
C SER A 136 -17.34 -0.90 -4.37
N GLY A 137 -18.05 0.12 -3.87
CA GLY A 137 -19.05 -0.04 -2.79
C GLY A 137 -18.46 0.07 -1.37
N TYR A 138 -17.13 0.16 -1.23
CA TYR A 138 -16.45 0.27 0.06
C TYR A 138 -16.96 1.46 0.89
N LEU A 139 -17.05 2.65 0.30
CA LEU A 139 -17.54 3.84 1.02
C LEU A 139 -19.01 3.69 1.42
N HIS A 140 -19.84 3.03 0.60
CA HIS A 140 -21.24 2.84 0.94
C HIS A 140 -21.42 2.03 2.25
N CYS A 141 -20.57 1.01 2.43
CA CYS A 141 -20.53 0.15 3.62
C CYS A 141 -19.80 0.78 4.83
N SER A 142 -19.12 1.92 4.64
CA SER A 142 -18.38 2.59 5.72
C SER A 142 -19.32 3.30 6.70
N GLY A 143 -18.87 3.53 7.94
CA GLY A 143 -19.60 4.35 8.91
C GLY A 143 -19.95 5.74 8.36
N ARG A 144 -20.98 6.37 8.94
CA ARG A 144 -21.36 7.75 8.60
C ARG A 144 -20.68 8.74 9.55
N ASP A 145 -20.30 9.90 9.02
CA ASP A 145 -19.79 11.00 9.82
C ASP A 145 -20.94 11.80 10.49
N ALA A 146 -20.59 12.93 11.12
CA ALA A 146 -21.54 13.79 11.81
C ALA A 146 -22.61 14.40 10.89
N ASP A 147 -22.32 14.54 9.59
CA ASP A 147 -23.24 15.07 8.58
C ASP A 147 -24.05 13.96 7.89
N GLY A 148 -23.82 12.69 8.26
CA GLY A 148 -24.52 11.54 7.70
C GLY A 148 -23.97 11.05 6.36
N VAL A 149 -22.80 11.53 5.92
CA VAL A 149 -22.14 11.05 4.70
C VAL A 149 -21.13 9.94 5.03
N PRO A 150 -20.77 9.05 4.07
CA PRO A 150 -19.70 8.09 4.29
C PRO A 150 -18.42 8.74 4.79
N ALA A 151 -17.91 8.29 5.93
CA ALA A 151 -16.68 8.81 6.52
C ALA A 151 -15.48 8.53 5.61
N LEU A 152 -14.55 9.49 5.54
CA LEU A 152 -13.30 9.31 4.82
C LEU A 152 -12.42 8.28 5.54
N PRO A 153 -11.78 7.35 4.82
CA PRO A 153 -10.82 6.41 5.41
C PRO A 153 -9.57 7.15 5.90
N GLY A 154 -8.99 6.69 7.01
CA GLY A 154 -7.80 7.28 7.63
C GLY A 154 -6.47 7.03 6.90
N ALA A 155 -6.50 6.34 5.76
CA ALA A 155 -5.31 6.01 4.96
C ALA A 155 -5.69 5.85 3.48
N THR A 156 -4.69 5.82 2.60
CA THR A 156 -4.89 5.51 1.17
C THR A 156 -5.03 3.99 0.97
N VAL A 157 -6.15 3.42 1.39
CA VAL A 157 -6.38 1.97 1.46
C VAL A 157 -6.36 1.33 0.07
N ALA A 158 -7.00 1.94 -0.92
CA ALA A 158 -7.02 1.41 -2.27
C ALA A 158 -5.62 1.45 -2.91
N ASP A 159 -4.88 2.55 -2.75
CA ASP A 159 -3.53 2.65 -3.28
C ASP A 159 -2.58 1.64 -2.63
N ILE A 160 -2.74 1.37 -1.32
CA ILE A 160 -1.91 0.42 -0.58
C ILE A 160 -2.29 -1.02 -0.92
N ALA A 161 -3.53 -1.44 -0.59
CA ALA A 161 -3.92 -2.84 -0.59
C ALA A 161 -4.45 -3.28 -1.96
N ALA A 162 -5.42 -2.55 -2.52
CA ALA A 162 -6.07 -2.93 -3.77
C ALA A 162 -5.14 -2.79 -5.00
N GLY A 163 -4.30 -1.76 -5.02
CA GLY A 163 -3.37 -1.51 -6.11
C GLY A 163 -1.96 -2.01 -5.80
N GLY A 164 -1.29 -1.44 -4.81
CA GLY A 164 0.14 -1.66 -4.56
C GLY A 164 0.50 -3.10 -4.16
N MET A 165 -0.17 -3.64 -3.13
CA MET A 165 0.04 -5.03 -2.70
C MET A 165 -0.41 -6.02 -3.77
N HIS A 166 -1.51 -5.74 -4.47
CA HIS A 166 -1.98 -6.58 -5.57
C HIS A 166 -0.98 -6.62 -6.74
N ALA A 167 -0.43 -5.47 -7.14
CA ALA A 167 0.62 -5.41 -8.17
C ALA A 167 1.88 -6.17 -7.75
N ALA A 168 2.35 -6.00 -6.51
CA ALA A 168 3.50 -6.75 -6.01
C ALA A 168 3.27 -8.27 -6.05
N LEU A 169 2.09 -8.73 -5.61
CA LEU A 169 1.70 -10.15 -5.68
C LEU A 169 1.65 -10.65 -7.13
N ALA A 170 1.03 -9.91 -8.04
CA ALA A 170 0.92 -10.27 -9.45
C ALA A 170 2.31 -10.37 -10.11
N ILE A 171 3.22 -9.43 -9.82
CA ILE A 171 4.60 -9.46 -10.30
C ILE A 171 5.34 -10.70 -9.78
N ILE A 172 5.25 -11.00 -8.48
CA ILE A 172 5.88 -12.20 -7.90
C ILE A 172 5.34 -13.47 -8.54
N ALA A 173 4.01 -13.56 -8.71
CA ALA A 173 3.38 -14.72 -9.36
C ALA A 173 3.83 -14.88 -10.83
N ALA A 174 3.94 -13.78 -11.58
CA ALA A 174 4.42 -13.76 -12.95
C ALA A 174 5.90 -14.18 -13.05
N LEU A 175 6.76 -13.71 -12.14
CA LEU A 175 8.16 -14.13 -12.07
C LEU A 175 8.28 -15.63 -11.76
N LEU A 176 7.48 -16.15 -10.81
CA LEU A 176 7.44 -17.60 -10.53
C LEU A 176 6.97 -18.42 -11.73
N ARG A 177 5.99 -17.91 -12.49
CA ARG A 177 5.52 -18.54 -13.72
C ARG A 177 6.61 -18.53 -14.80
N ARG A 178 7.29 -17.40 -14.98
CA ARG A 178 8.40 -17.23 -15.92
C ARG A 178 9.53 -18.25 -15.70
N GLU A 179 9.82 -18.62 -14.46
CA GLU A 179 10.84 -19.66 -14.18
C GLU A 179 10.44 -21.05 -14.70
N ARG A 180 9.14 -21.30 -14.92
CA ARG A 180 8.65 -22.56 -15.49
C ARG A 180 8.45 -22.48 -17.01
N THR A 181 8.03 -21.32 -17.51
CA THR A 181 7.66 -21.14 -18.92
C THR A 181 8.80 -20.62 -19.76
N GLY A 182 9.80 -19.97 -19.15
CA GLY A 182 10.84 -19.24 -19.85
C GLY A 182 10.43 -17.86 -20.38
N HIS A 183 9.15 -17.49 -20.30
CA HIS A 183 8.59 -16.26 -20.89
C HIS A 183 7.96 -15.35 -19.83
N GLY A 184 8.15 -14.05 -20.00
CA GLY A 184 7.45 -13.05 -19.20
C GLY A 184 6.03 -12.76 -19.73
N GLU A 185 5.34 -11.80 -19.12
CA GLU A 185 3.96 -11.45 -19.46
C GLU A 185 3.65 -9.98 -19.15
N GLN A 186 2.58 -9.47 -19.78
CA GLN A 186 2.00 -8.17 -19.46
C GLN A 186 0.93 -8.33 -18.37
N LEU A 187 1.00 -7.49 -17.35
CA LEU A 187 0.05 -7.42 -16.25
C LEU A 187 -0.70 -6.08 -16.33
N ASP A 188 -2.02 -6.14 -16.43
CA ASP A 188 -2.92 -4.98 -16.30
C ASP A 188 -3.51 -5.00 -14.88
N VAL A 189 -2.98 -4.16 -14.00
CA VAL A 189 -3.41 -4.07 -12.60
C VAL A 189 -4.29 -2.85 -12.41
N SER A 190 -5.59 -3.10 -12.25
CA SER A 190 -6.62 -2.11 -11.95
C SER A 190 -6.79 -1.94 -10.43
N VAL A 191 -6.63 -0.70 -9.93
CA VAL A 191 -6.89 -0.40 -8.51
C VAL A 191 -8.37 -0.60 -8.16
N ALA A 192 -9.28 -0.26 -9.08
CA ALA A 192 -10.71 -0.47 -8.90
C ALA A 192 -11.08 -1.95 -8.81
N ASP A 193 -10.43 -2.82 -9.59
CA ASP A 193 -10.67 -4.28 -9.52
C ASP A 193 -10.20 -4.82 -8.18
N GLY A 194 -9.02 -4.40 -7.72
CA GLY A 194 -8.54 -4.72 -6.38
C GLY A 194 -9.48 -4.22 -5.29
N ALA A 195 -10.05 -3.02 -5.44
CA ALA A 195 -10.97 -2.45 -4.45
C ALA A 195 -12.30 -3.21 -4.39
N LEU A 196 -12.82 -3.64 -5.54
CA LEU A 196 -13.95 -4.56 -5.60
C LEU A 196 -13.60 -5.92 -4.98
N GLY A 197 -12.39 -6.43 -5.24
CA GLY A 197 -11.88 -7.65 -4.62
C GLY A 197 -11.83 -7.60 -3.09
N MET A 198 -11.48 -6.44 -2.51
CA MET A 198 -11.56 -6.24 -1.05
C MET A 198 -13.00 -6.30 -0.52
N MET A 199 -13.99 -6.05 -1.38
CA MET A 199 -15.42 -6.10 -1.06
C MET A 199 -16.06 -7.47 -1.35
N ALA A 200 -15.28 -8.50 -1.66
CA ALA A 200 -15.80 -9.81 -2.09
C ALA A 200 -16.88 -10.38 -1.17
N LEU A 201 -16.72 -10.30 0.16
CA LEU A 201 -17.75 -10.78 1.10
C LEU A 201 -19.13 -10.15 0.86
N TYR A 202 -19.16 -8.84 0.62
CA TYR A 202 -20.40 -8.08 0.38
C TYR A 202 -20.92 -8.26 -1.04
N ALA A 203 -20.01 -8.16 -2.02
CA ALA A 203 -20.34 -8.31 -3.42
C ALA A 203 -20.90 -9.71 -3.71
N ASP A 204 -20.27 -10.76 -3.18
CA ASP A 204 -20.69 -12.14 -3.39
C ASP A 204 -22.02 -12.44 -2.69
N GLU A 205 -22.26 -11.90 -1.48
CA GLU A 205 -23.57 -12.01 -0.82
C GLU A 205 -24.67 -11.38 -1.69
N HIS A 206 -24.45 -10.16 -2.19
CA HIS A 206 -25.41 -9.50 -3.06
C HIS A 206 -25.67 -10.31 -4.33
N LEU A 207 -24.61 -10.81 -4.98
CA LEU A 207 -24.72 -11.62 -6.19
C LEU A 207 -25.46 -12.95 -5.94
N ALA A 208 -25.27 -13.55 -4.76
CA ALA A 208 -25.90 -14.83 -4.40
C ALA A 208 -27.35 -14.68 -3.91
N THR A 209 -27.70 -13.58 -3.25
CA THR A 209 -28.95 -13.46 -2.48
C THR A 209 -29.80 -12.25 -2.84
N GLY A 210 -29.23 -11.22 -3.48
CA GLY A 210 -29.88 -9.94 -3.74
C GLY A 210 -29.92 -8.99 -2.54
N VAL A 211 -29.38 -9.38 -1.38
CA VAL A 211 -29.23 -8.50 -0.21
C VAL A 211 -28.31 -7.33 -0.57
N ASP A 212 -28.65 -6.12 -0.14
CA ASP A 212 -27.83 -4.92 -0.35
C ASP A 212 -27.14 -4.52 0.97
N PRO A 213 -25.83 -4.80 1.13
CA PRO A 213 -25.16 -4.52 2.39
C PRO A 213 -24.87 -3.04 2.62
N GLY A 214 -25.01 -2.60 3.86
CA GLY A 214 -24.73 -1.23 4.29
C GLY A 214 -23.84 -1.15 5.55
N PRO A 215 -23.73 0.04 6.15
CA PRO A 215 -22.99 0.23 7.40
C PRO A 215 -23.54 -0.68 8.51
N GLY A 216 -22.66 -1.34 9.26
CA GLY A 216 -23.07 -2.22 10.36
C GLY A 216 -23.80 -3.49 9.91
N HIS A 217 -23.72 -3.88 8.63
CA HIS A 217 -24.39 -5.09 8.11
C HIS A 217 -23.87 -6.38 8.76
N TYR A 218 -22.55 -6.47 8.99
CA TYR A 218 -21.88 -7.61 9.61
C TYR A 218 -21.31 -7.29 10.99
N ILE A 219 -21.05 -8.36 11.76
CA ILE A 219 -20.38 -8.28 13.06
C ILE A 219 -19.08 -7.47 12.99
N LEU A 220 -18.22 -7.71 11.99
CA LEU A 220 -16.94 -7.00 11.80
C LEU A 220 -17.06 -5.56 11.27
N THR A 221 -18.30 -5.07 11.16
CA THR A 221 -18.61 -3.67 10.83
C THR A 221 -19.45 -2.99 11.90
N GLY A 222 -19.55 -3.60 13.08
CA GLY A 222 -20.18 -2.99 14.24
C GLY A 222 -21.68 -3.23 14.35
N ARG A 223 -22.23 -4.27 13.69
CA ARG A 223 -23.62 -4.71 13.90
C ARG A 223 -23.94 -4.91 15.39
N TYR A 224 -23.02 -5.57 16.08
CA TYR A 224 -23.18 -5.94 17.49
C TYR A 224 -22.27 -5.09 18.38
N ALA A 225 -22.71 -4.83 19.61
CA ALA A 225 -21.98 -4.03 20.60
C ALA A 225 -20.62 -4.63 20.98
N CYS A 226 -20.43 -5.94 20.84
CA CYS A 226 -19.15 -6.62 21.05
C CYS A 226 -18.08 -6.31 19.99
N TYR A 227 -18.39 -5.53 18.96
CA TYR A 227 -17.44 -5.04 17.95
C TYR A 227 -17.63 -3.54 17.73
N GLY A 228 -16.73 -2.71 18.26
CA GLY A 228 -16.90 -1.25 18.20
C GLY A 228 -15.77 -0.46 18.84
N VAL A 229 -15.94 0.85 18.86
CA VAL A 229 -15.02 1.81 19.50
C VAL A 229 -15.79 2.56 20.57
N TYR A 230 -15.20 2.68 21.77
CA TYR A 230 -15.82 3.27 22.95
C TYR A 230 -14.93 4.36 23.56
N ALA A 231 -15.55 5.46 23.97
CA ALA A 231 -14.87 6.54 24.68
C ALA A 231 -14.65 6.17 26.15
N CYS A 232 -13.52 6.62 26.69
CA CYS A 232 -13.13 6.46 28.10
C CYS A 232 -13.28 7.79 28.87
N ALA A 233 -13.08 7.75 30.18
CA ALA A 233 -13.27 8.92 31.06
C ALA A 233 -12.34 10.11 30.75
N ASP A 234 -11.18 9.81 30.16
CA ASP A 234 -10.14 10.77 29.76
C ASP A 234 -10.36 11.37 28.35
N GLY A 235 -11.44 10.97 27.66
CA GLY A 235 -11.74 11.41 26.29
C GLY A 235 -10.99 10.65 25.20
N GLU A 236 -10.15 9.69 25.58
CA GLU A 236 -9.49 8.76 24.67
C GLU A 236 -10.39 7.56 24.34
N TYR A 237 -10.02 6.76 23.34
CA TYR A 237 -10.85 5.66 22.84
C TYR A 237 -10.14 4.30 22.94
N LEU A 238 -10.93 3.24 23.13
CA LEU A 238 -10.50 1.86 22.96
C LEU A 238 -11.38 1.14 21.94
N SER A 239 -10.83 0.10 21.32
CA SER A 239 -11.59 -0.83 20.49
C SER A 239 -11.99 -2.06 21.30
N VAL A 240 -13.15 -2.61 20.97
CA VAL A 240 -13.65 -3.90 21.45
C VAL A 240 -13.91 -4.76 20.22
N ALA A 241 -13.42 -5.99 20.21
CA ALA A 241 -13.63 -6.97 19.13
C ALA A 241 -13.88 -8.38 19.69
N ALA A 242 -14.63 -8.49 20.79
CA ALA A 242 -14.92 -9.73 21.49
C ALA A 242 -16.02 -10.54 20.79
N ILE A 243 -15.73 -11.05 19.59
CA ILE A 243 -16.72 -11.74 18.75
C ILE A 243 -17.03 -13.16 19.23
N GLU A 244 -16.03 -13.88 19.75
CA GLU A 244 -16.22 -15.23 20.26
C GLU A 244 -16.92 -15.20 21.63
N PRO A 245 -17.91 -16.09 21.87
CA PRO A 245 -18.68 -16.10 23.13
C PRO A 245 -17.81 -16.18 24.40
N ALA A 246 -16.66 -16.85 24.34
CA ALA A 246 -15.74 -16.94 25.48
C ALA A 246 -15.12 -15.58 25.83
N PHE A 247 -14.67 -14.81 24.83
CA PHE A 247 -14.08 -13.49 25.03
C PHE A 247 -15.14 -12.46 25.43
N TRP A 248 -16.35 -12.56 24.83
CA TRP A 248 -17.49 -11.75 25.25
C TRP A 248 -17.84 -11.98 26.72
N ALA A 249 -17.94 -13.24 27.15
CA ALA A 249 -18.23 -13.56 28.54
C ALA A 249 -17.14 -13.07 29.51
N ASN A 250 -15.87 -13.12 29.10
CA ASN A 250 -14.76 -12.56 29.88
C ASN A 250 -14.88 -11.04 30.00
N LEU A 251 -15.19 -10.35 28.90
CA LEU A 251 -15.40 -8.90 28.88
C LEU A 251 -16.57 -8.51 29.79
N CYS A 252 -17.73 -9.16 29.67
CA CYS A 252 -18.89 -8.91 30.55
C CYS A 252 -18.52 -9.04 32.02
N ARG A 253 -17.87 -10.13 32.44
CA ARG A 253 -17.42 -10.31 33.83
C ARG A 253 -16.42 -9.24 34.25
N ALA A 254 -15.48 -8.90 33.37
CA ALA A 254 -14.49 -7.86 33.65
C ALA A 254 -15.11 -6.45 33.70
N LEU A 255 -16.32 -6.26 33.18
CA LEU A 255 -17.04 -5.00 33.24
C LEU A 255 -18.18 -5.02 34.27
N ASP A 256 -18.39 -6.11 35.01
CA ASP A 256 -19.57 -6.30 35.88
C ASP A 256 -20.91 -6.15 35.10
N LEU A 257 -20.99 -6.79 33.93
CA LEU A 257 -22.12 -6.78 32.99
C LEU A 257 -22.54 -8.21 32.58
N GLU A 258 -22.49 -9.16 33.52
CA GLU A 258 -22.77 -10.58 33.27
C GLU A 258 -24.19 -10.87 32.75
N GLU A 259 -25.14 -9.96 32.94
CA GLU A 259 -26.50 -10.06 32.41
C GLU A 259 -26.55 -10.16 30.88
N TYR A 260 -25.54 -9.67 30.16
CA TYR A 260 -25.49 -9.68 28.69
C TYR A 260 -24.73 -10.86 28.09
N VAL A 261 -24.23 -11.79 28.91
CA VAL A 261 -23.41 -12.92 28.43
C VAL A 261 -24.16 -13.76 27.38
N ASP A 262 -25.45 -14.01 27.60
CA ASP A 262 -26.27 -14.88 26.74
C ASP A 262 -27.03 -14.10 25.64
N THR A 263 -26.86 -12.76 25.55
CA THR A 263 -27.59 -11.89 24.61
C THR A 263 -26.70 -11.18 23.59
N GLN A 264 -25.43 -11.62 23.45
CA GLN A 264 -24.41 -11.03 22.60
C GLN A 264 -24.89 -10.62 21.19
N THR A 265 -25.66 -11.51 20.53
CA THR A 265 -26.13 -11.34 19.15
C THR A 265 -27.65 -11.09 19.05
N ASP A 266 -28.30 -10.71 20.15
CA ASP A 266 -29.72 -10.34 20.14
C ASP A 266 -29.88 -8.93 19.54
N ASP A 267 -30.36 -8.85 18.29
CA ASP A 267 -30.54 -7.58 17.58
C ASP A 267 -31.45 -6.59 18.36
N SER A 268 -32.35 -7.07 19.22
CA SER A 268 -33.27 -6.21 19.97
C SER A 268 -32.64 -5.51 21.19
N LEU A 269 -31.47 -5.96 21.63
CA LEU A 269 -30.78 -5.46 22.83
C LEU A 269 -29.49 -4.70 22.50
N GLN A 270 -29.11 -4.54 21.23
CA GLN A 270 -27.80 -4.01 20.88
C GLN A 270 -27.57 -2.56 21.30
N ASP A 271 -28.61 -1.72 21.26
CA ASP A 271 -28.52 -0.33 21.74
C ASP A 271 -28.30 -0.29 23.25
N GLU A 272 -29.05 -1.10 24.02
CA GLU A 272 -28.90 -1.24 25.47
C GLU A 272 -27.51 -1.74 25.87
N ILE A 273 -27.03 -2.81 25.22
CA ILE A 273 -25.69 -3.36 25.49
C ILE A 273 -24.61 -2.33 25.16
N ARG A 274 -24.75 -1.58 24.05
CA ARG A 274 -23.79 -0.56 23.65
C ARG A 274 -23.76 0.60 24.63
N GLU A 275 -24.92 1.05 25.12
CA GLU A 275 -25.03 2.07 26.16
C GLU A 275 -24.39 1.58 27.48
N ALA A 276 -24.63 0.34 27.88
CA ALA A 276 -24.03 -0.24 29.08
C ALA A 276 -22.49 -0.32 28.97
N LEU A 277 -21.95 -0.83 27.85
CA LEU A 277 -20.51 -0.84 27.60
C LEU A 277 -19.93 0.57 27.62
N ALA A 278 -20.56 1.53 26.94
CA ALA A 278 -20.10 2.92 26.92
C ALA A 278 -20.09 3.54 28.33
N ALA A 279 -21.14 3.32 29.12
CA ALA A 279 -21.23 3.80 30.49
C ALA A 279 -20.13 3.20 31.38
N ARG A 280 -19.79 1.92 31.19
CA ARG A 280 -18.69 1.28 31.92
C ARG A 280 -17.34 1.80 31.49
N PHE A 281 -17.05 1.91 30.20
CA PHE A 281 -15.77 2.45 29.75
C PHE A 281 -15.55 3.90 30.16
N ALA A 282 -16.63 4.70 30.30
CA ALA A 282 -16.57 6.07 30.79
C ALA A 282 -16.19 6.23 32.28
N THR A 283 -15.99 5.15 33.06
CA THR A 283 -15.63 5.25 34.48
C THR A 283 -14.13 5.29 34.76
N ALA A 284 -13.28 4.98 33.78
CA ALA A 284 -11.82 4.96 33.90
C ALA A 284 -11.15 5.40 32.59
N GLY A 285 -9.86 5.73 32.66
CA GLY A 285 -9.09 6.13 31.49
C GLY A 285 -8.76 4.96 30.55
N ARG A 286 -8.46 5.24 29.29
CA ARG A 286 -8.18 4.23 28.25
C ARG A 286 -7.09 3.25 28.68
N ASP A 287 -5.95 3.77 29.15
CA ASP A 287 -4.79 2.94 29.46
C ASP A 287 -5.00 2.10 30.74
N GLU A 288 -5.87 2.54 31.64
CA GLU A 288 -6.30 1.73 32.80
C GLU A 288 -7.13 0.53 32.35
N TRP A 289 -8.11 0.76 31.46
CA TRP A 289 -8.91 -0.30 30.87
C TRP A 289 -8.06 -1.28 30.07
N VAL A 290 -7.20 -0.79 29.18
CA VAL A 290 -6.33 -1.64 28.35
C VAL A 290 -5.42 -2.51 29.20
N ARG A 291 -4.83 -1.97 30.29
CA ARG A 291 -3.99 -2.76 31.20
C ARG A 291 -4.77 -3.88 31.89
N ARG A 292 -6.05 -3.67 32.19
CA ARG A 292 -6.93 -4.68 32.81
C ARG A 292 -7.44 -5.71 31.81
N LEU A 293 -7.84 -5.26 30.62
CA LEU A 293 -8.64 -6.06 29.68
C LEU A 293 -7.81 -6.67 28.54
N GLY A 294 -6.77 -5.97 28.08
CA GLY A 294 -5.91 -6.41 26.97
C GLY A 294 -5.33 -7.82 27.17
N PRO A 295 -4.66 -8.12 28.30
CA PRO A 295 -4.09 -9.45 28.56
C PRO A 295 -5.12 -10.48 29.09
N ALA A 296 -6.40 -10.12 29.18
CA ALA A 296 -7.43 -10.91 29.87
C ALA A 296 -8.41 -11.61 28.91
N ASP A 297 -7.98 -11.91 27.67
CA ASP A 297 -8.81 -12.55 26.65
C ASP A 297 -10.17 -11.84 26.44
N CYS A 298 -10.16 -10.51 26.45
CA CYS A 298 -11.34 -9.67 26.25
C CYS A 298 -11.39 -8.97 24.88
N CYS A 299 -10.37 -9.15 24.03
CA CYS A 299 -10.25 -8.52 22.72
C CYS A 299 -10.41 -6.98 22.76
N VAL A 300 -9.71 -6.35 23.71
CA VAL A 300 -9.68 -4.88 23.89
C VAL A 300 -8.29 -4.33 23.60
N ALA A 301 -8.21 -3.25 22.83
CA ALA A 301 -6.96 -2.57 22.48
C ALA A 301 -7.14 -1.04 22.50
N PRO A 302 -6.07 -0.26 22.73
CA PRO A 302 -6.16 1.19 22.66
C PRO A 302 -6.34 1.66 21.21
N VAL A 303 -7.11 2.73 21.01
CA VAL A 303 -7.05 3.49 19.75
C VAL A 303 -5.88 4.46 19.85
N ASN A 304 -4.71 4.00 19.37
CA ASN A 304 -3.49 4.79 19.41
C ASN A 304 -3.48 5.87 18.31
N SER A 305 -2.94 7.03 18.67
CA SER A 305 -2.39 7.99 17.72
C SER A 305 -1.16 7.42 17.00
N VAL A 306 -0.75 8.03 15.89
CA VAL A 306 0.48 7.64 15.18
C VAL A 306 1.70 7.75 16.09
N ALA A 307 1.76 8.78 16.94
CA ALA A 307 2.87 9.00 17.87
C ALA A 307 2.99 7.89 18.92
N GLU A 308 1.86 7.40 19.44
CA GLU A 308 1.84 6.26 20.36
C GLU A 308 2.20 4.96 19.63
N ALA A 309 1.64 4.72 18.45
CA ALA A 309 1.87 3.49 17.69
C ALA A 309 3.35 3.28 17.34
N VAL A 310 4.10 4.31 16.97
CA VAL A 310 5.55 4.16 16.65
C VAL A 310 6.44 4.02 17.89
N GLN A 311 5.89 4.22 19.09
CA GLN A 311 6.60 4.02 20.36
C GLN A 311 6.16 2.74 21.09
N ASP A 312 5.08 2.11 20.64
CA ASP A 312 4.54 0.89 21.24
C ASP A 312 5.58 -0.24 21.30
N GLU A 313 5.62 -0.91 22.45
CA GLU A 313 6.63 -1.93 22.75
C GLU A 313 6.56 -3.11 21.77
N GLN A 314 5.37 -3.52 21.34
CA GLN A 314 5.21 -4.63 20.41
C GLN A 314 5.77 -4.28 19.02
N TYR A 315 5.49 -3.08 18.52
CA TYR A 315 6.02 -2.65 17.22
C TYR A 315 7.54 -2.41 17.27
N ARG A 316 8.05 -1.88 18.38
CA ARG A 316 9.50 -1.72 18.62
C ARG A 316 10.20 -3.08 18.71
N PHE A 317 9.66 -4.01 19.49
CA PHE A 317 10.20 -5.37 19.65
C PHE A 317 10.27 -6.14 18.32
N ARG A 318 9.28 -5.91 17.45
CA ARG A 318 9.19 -6.55 16.13
C ARG A 318 9.93 -5.80 15.01
N ASN A 319 10.80 -4.84 15.35
CA ASN A 319 11.53 -4.02 14.37
C ASN A 319 10.63 -3.35 13.32
N ALA A 320 9.37 -3.05 13.67
CA ALA A 320 8.44 -2.40 12.75
C ALA A 320 8.78 -0.91 12.55
N VAL A 321 9.55 -0.33 13.47
CA VAL A 321 10.17 1.00 13.36
C VAL A 321 11.68 0.79 13.30
N VAL A 322 12.29 1.22 12.20
CA VAL A 322 13.71 1.03 11.89
C VAL A 322 14.44 2.36 11.75
N LYS A 323 15.77 2.33 11.87
CA LYS A 323 16.63 3.47 11.61
C LYS A 323 17.04 3.53 10.14
N ALA A 324 17.15 4.74 9.62
CA ALA A 324 17.60 5.02 8.28
C ALA A 324 18.55 6.20 8.24
N ASP A 325 19.64 6.07 7.48
CA ASP A 325 20.61 7.14 7.28
C ASP A 325 20.16 8.02 6.12
N HIS A 326 19.73 9.25 6.44
CA HIS A 326 19.43 10.28 5.46
C HIS A 326 20.72 11.03 5.09
N PRO A 327 21.00 11.25 3.79
CA PRO A 327 22.27 11.81 3.31
C PRO A 327 22.58 13.21 3.87
N THR A 328 21.55 14.01 4.17
CA THR A 328 21.70 15.39 4.70
C THR A 328 21.21 15.59 6.12
N GLU A 329 20.26 14.78 6.60
CA GLU A 329 19.56 15.00 7.87
C GLU A 329 20.08 14.07 8.98
N GLY A 330 21.02 13.17 8.66
CA GLY A 330 21.54 12.17 9.60
C GLY A 330 20.58 11.01 9.81
N VAL A 331 20.64 10.38 10.98
CA VAL A 331 19.82 9.20 11.29
C VAL A 331 18.37 9.63 11.56
N MET A 332 17.42 9.05 10.83
CA MET A 332 15.97 9.18 11.05
C MET A 332 15.32 7.83 11.37
N GLU A 333 14.11 7.86 11.90
CA GLU A 333 13.27 6.66 12.10
C GLU A 333 12.17 6.58 11.03
N GLN A 334 11.81 5.37 10.63
CA GLN A 334 10.72 5.12 9.67
C GLN A 334 10.12 3.72 9.86
N VAL A 335 8.97 3.46 9.25
CA VAL A 335 8.36 2.11 9.24
C VAL A 335 9.27 1.16 8.45
N GLY A 336 9.63 0.04 9.07
CA GLY A 336 10.44 -1.03 8.49
C GLY A 336 9.68 -1.92 7.51
N PRO A 337 10.37 -2.83 6.82
CA PRO A 337 9.72 -3.86 6.01
C PRO A 337 8.89 -4.81 6.89
N VAL A 338 7.82 -5.38 6.34
CA VAL A 338 7.04 -6.43 7.01
C VAL A 338 7.53 -7.79 6.53
N TRP A 339 8.53 -8.35 7.20
CA TRP A 339 9.18 -9.61 6.81
C TRP A 339 8.37 -10.88 7.13
N ALA A 340 7.30 -10.75 7.92
CA ALA A 340 6.47 -11.88 8.36
C ALA A 340 7.29 -13.04 8.98
N GLY A 341 8.40 -12.73 9.66
CA GLY A 341 9.29 -13.71 10.29
C GLY A 341 10.33 -14.34 9.37
N ALA A 342 10.44 -13.88 8.11
CA ALA A 342 11.58 -14.21 7.25
C ALA A 342 12.88 -13.59 7.79
N ASP A 343 14.02 -14.13 7.37
CA ASP A 343 15.34 -13.63 7.75
C ASP A 343 15.48 -12.14 7.40
N GLU A 344 15.82 -11.33 8.40
CA GLU A 344 16.01 -9.89 8.26
C GLU A 344 17.43 -9.62 7.76
N PRO A 345 17.62 -9.07 6.54
CA PRO A 345 18.95 -8.88 5.99
C PRO A 345 19.71 -7.72 6.67
N GLU A 346 19.01 -6.69 7.15
CA GLU A 346 19.62 -5.46 7.68
C GLU A 346 18.76 -4.76 8.75
N ASP A 347 19.39 -4.35 9.86
CA ASP A 347 18.76 -3.57 10.95
C ASP A 347 18.82 -2.05 10.71
N ARG A 348 19.56 -1.60 9.69
CA ARG A 348 19.82 -0.18 9.41
C ARG A 348 19.88 0.08 7.92
N TRP A 349 19.04 0.99 7.46
CA TRP A 349 18.84 1.27 6.04
C TRP A 349 19.55 2.55 5.61
N SER A 350 19.98 2.62 4.35
CA SER A 350 20.46 3.87 3.74
C SER A 350 19.40 4.46 2.82
N LEU A 351 19.18 5.77 2.92
CA LEU A 351 18.30 6.50 2.00
C LEU A 351 19.12 7.10 0.86
N PRO A 352 18.60 7.09 -0.38
CA PRO A 352 19.25 7.78 -1.50
C PRO A 352 19.17 9.31 -1.34
N ASP A 353 20.17 10.00 -1.87
CA ASP A 353 20.08 11.45 -2.08
C ASP A 353 19.20 11.75 -3.30
N LEU A 354 18.03 12.34 -3.05
CA LEU A 354 17.08 12.68 -4.12
C LEU A 354 17.55 13.87 -4.98
N ALA A 355 18.59 14.60 -4.59
CA ALA A 355 19.24 15.59 -5.45
C ALA A 355 20.27 14.94 -6.40
N ALA A 356 20.80 13.77 -6.04
CA ALA A 356 21.73 13.00 -6.87
C ALA A 356 21.00 12.01 -7.79
N THR A 357 21.74 11.50 -8.76
CA THR A 357 21.28 10.48 -9.71
C THR A 357 22.39 9.46 -9.97
N ASP A 358 21.99 8.23 -10.26
CA ASP A 358 22.87 7.12 -10.63
C ASP A 358 22.93 6.91 -12.16
N THR A 359 22.47 7.90 -12.94
CA THR A 359 22.28 7.79 -14.39
C THR A 359 23.51 7.27 -15.12
N ALA A 360 24.68 7.86 -14.89
CA ALA A 360 25.91 7.50 -15.60
C ALA A 360 26.31 6.05 -15.31
N ASP A 361 26.27 5.64 -14.04
CA ASP A 361 26.64 4.28 -13.61
C ASP A 361 25.66 3.24 -14.17
N LEU A 362 24.36 3.51 -14.08
CA LEU A 362 23.32 2.60 -14.58
C LEU A 362 23.38 2.42 -16.11
N LEU A 363 23.67 3.50 -16.85
CA LEU A 363 23.83 3.41 -18.31
C LEU A 363 25.17 2.78 -18.71
N ALA A 364 26.24 2.98 -17.93
CA ALA A 364 27.50 2.27 -18.13
C ALA A 364 27.33 0.75 -17.95
N GLU A 365 26.56 0.31 -16.96
CA GLU A 365 26.16 -1.09 -16.79
C GLU A 365 25.38 -1.62 -18.00
N ALA A 366 24.61 -0.76 -18.69
CA ALA A 366 23.91 -1.08 -19.94
C ALA A 366 24.79 -0.99 -21.20
N GLY A 367 26.10 -0.72 -21.05
CA GLY A 367 27.07 -0.70 -22.15
C GLY A 367 27.31 0.66 -22.81
N TYR A 368 26.92 1.76 -22.16
CA TYR A 368 27.20 3.11 -22.65
C TYR A 368 28.62 3.53 -22.25
N ASP A 369 29.42 3.96 -23.23
CA ASP A 369 30.74 4.52 -22.97
C ASP A 369 30.66 6.01 -22.57
N HIS A 370 31.80 6.55 -22.13
CA HIS A 370 31.90 7.92 -21.66
C HIS A 370 31.48 8.95 -22.75
N ASP A 371 31.81 8.68 -24.01
CA ASP A 371 31.52 9.59 -25.11
C ASP A 371 30.01 9.64 -25.38
N ARG A 372 29.35 8.48 -25.45
CA ARG A 372 27.89 8.40 -25.61
C ARG A 372 27.14 9.02 -24.43
N LEU A 373 27.63 8.84 -23.20
CA LEU A 373 27.07 9.50 -22.01
C LEU A 373 27.21 11.02 -22.10
N SER A 374 28.39 11.51 -22.50
CA SER A 374 28.66 12.94 -22.65
C SER A 374 27.78 13.58 -23.73
N ASP A 375 27.57 12.90 -24.86
CA ASP A 375 26.71 13.36 -25.94
C ASP A 375 25.25 13.47 -25.49
N LEU A 376 24.73 12.44 -24.80
CA LEU A 376 23.36 12.44 -24.31
C LEU A 376 23.12 13.50 -23.23
N ALA A 377 24.08 13.69 -22.32
CA ALA A 377 24.01 14.73 -21.28
C ALA A 377 24.03 16.12 -21.91
N SER A 378 24.92 16.35 -22.89
CA SER A 378 25.00 17.63 -23.63
C SER A 378 23.73 17.95 -24.41
N ALA A 379 23.04 16.92 -24.92
CA ALA A 379 21.74 17.06 -25.57
C ALA A 379 20.56 17.27 -24.60
N GLY A 380 20.79 17.12 -23.28
CA GLY A 380 19.77 17.16 -22.23
C GLY A 380 18.80 15.98 -22.29
N VAL A 381 19.27 14.84 -22.82
CA VAL A 381 18.50 13.59 -22.92
C VAL A 381 18.61 12.78 -21.62
N ILE A 382 19.70 12.97 -20.88
CA ILE A 382 19.93 12.41 -19.55
C ILE A 382 20.39 13.51 -18.58
N ALA A 383 20.24 13.27 -17.27
CA ALA A 383 20.75 14.14 -16.20
C ALA A 383 21.52 13.36 -15.16
#